data_AF-A0A7S2P4U5-F1
#
_entry.id   AF-A0A7S2P4U5-F1
#
_cell.length_a   1.000
_cell.length_b   1.000
_cell.length_c   1.000
_cell.angle_alpha   90.00
_cell.angle_beta   90.00
_cell.angle_gamma   90.00
#
_symmetry.space_group_name_H-M   'P 1'
#
loop_
_entity.id
_entity.type
_entity.pdbx_description
1 polymer ?
#
loop_
_entity_poly.entity_id
_entity_poly.type
_entity_poly.pdbx_seq_one_letter_code
_entity_poly.pdbx_strand_id
1 'polypeptide(L)'
;VFLLLLPPLHPFLLISDSFVAMSAFTGYIVDDLNLPENSTVDMIAQEAERVCGMTLDQLKAQYPSSAKYVDSFCLGTVYIQTILEYGYGFGAPGSDATVTFKGTIDNTEVGWALGMLLNEIHYMSWEIQQSCSNDNSKVSKRYRDATIALAALASILLCTIVWLCYKANSRQSSNYSRELMAEG
;
A
#
# COMPACT_ATOMS: atom_id res chain seq x y z
N VAL A 1 -29.12 -4.88 -37.38
CA VAL A 1 -27.84 -5.44 -37.87
C VAL A 1 -26.84 -4.31 -37.98
N PHE A 2 -26.25 -3.94 -36.86
CA PHE A 2 -25.07 -3.06 -36.80
C PHE A 2 -24.26 -3.57 -35.61
N LEU A 3 -23.72 -4.76 -35.83
CA LEU A 3 -22.84 -5.47 -34.92
C LEU A 3 -21.42 -5.29 -35.46
N LEU A 4 -20.53 -4.95 -34.54
CA LEU A 4 -19.07 -5.18 -34.58
C LEU A 4 -18.27 -4.26 -35.50
N LEU A 5 -17.49 -3.37 -34.88
CA LEU A 5 -16.02 -3.37 -34.93
C LEU A 5 -15.50 -2.10 -34.23
N LEU A 6 -15.46 -2.12 -32.90
CA LEU A 6 -14.42 -1.43 -32.16
C LEU A 6 -13.58 -2.51 -31.45
N PRO A 7 -12.25 -2.48 -31.62
CA PRO A 7 -11.34 -3.52 -31.15
C PRO A 7 -11.40 -3.64 -29.62
N PRO A 8 -10.99 -4.80 -29.06
CA PRO A 8 -10.99 -5.00 -27.61
C PRO A 8 -10.01 -4.00 -27.01
N LEU A 9 -10.54 -3.00 -26.32
CA LEU A 9 -9.76 -2.24 -25.36
C LEU A 9 -9.23 -3.28 -24.37
N HIS A 10 -7.93 -3.54 -24.48
CA HIS A 10 -7.15 -4.38 -23.60
C HIS A 10 -7.32 -3.92 -22.14
N PRO A 11 -7.08 -4.81 -21.17
CA PRO A 11 -7.60 -4.71 -19.81
C PRO A 11 -6.88 -3.59 -19.04
N PHE A 12 -7.41 -2.37 -19.16
CA PHE A 12 -7.29 -1.34 -18.13
C PHE A 12 -8.46 -1.41 -17.15
N LEU A 13 -9.10 -2.58 -17.01
CA LEU A 13 -9.89 -2.88 -15.83
C LEU A 13 -8.88 -3.11 -14.71
N LEU A 14 -8.76 -2.12 -13.84
CA LEU A 14 -8.27 -2.31 -12.48
C LEU A 14 -8.99 -3.55 -11.92
N ILE A 15 -8.32 -4.70 -11.91
CA ILE A 15 -8.77 -5.88 -11.19
C ILE A 15 -8.49 -5.56 -9.72
N SER A 16 -9.33 -4.73 -9.13
CA SER A 16 -9.43 -4.62 -7.69
C SER A 16 -10.38 -5.72 -7.23
N ASP A 17 -9.89 -6.68 -6.46
CA ASP A 17 -10.72 -7.74 -5.88
C ASP A 17 -11.52 -7.25 -4.66
N SER A 18 -11.38 -5.98 -4.29
CA SER A 18 -12.05 -5.38 -3.12
C SER A 18 -12.56 -3.98 -3.44
N PHE A 19 -13.85 -3.78 -3.24
CA PHE A 19 -14.55 -2.53 -3.46
C PHE A 19 -15.18 -2.03 -2.16
N VAL A 20 -15.24 -0.70 -2.01
CA VAL A 20 -15.96 -0.07 -0.90
C VAL A 20 -17.22 0.58 -1.43
N ALA A 21 -18.37 0.12 -0.97
CA ALA A 21 -19.65 0.78 -1.16
C ALA A 21 -19.85 1.81 -0.04
N MET A 22 -20.20 3.04 -0.43
CA MET A 22 -20.26 4.21 0.45
C MET A 22 -21.56 5.00 0.25
N SER A 23 -21.75 6.07 1.04
CA SER A 23 -22.96 6.91 1.00
C SER A 23 -24.25 6.10 1.15
N ALA A 24 -25.18 6.19 0.18
CA ALA A 24 -26.50 5.55 0.25
C ALA A 24 -26.41 4.02 0.35
N PHE A 25 -25.39 3.38 -0.22
CA PHE A 25 -25.22 1.93 -0.07
C PHE A 25 -24.96 1.55 1.39
N THR A 26 -24.04 2.25 2.07
CA THR A 26 -23.76 1.98 3.49
C THR A 26 -24.94 2.35 4.37
N GLY A 27 -25.50 3.56 4.20
CA GLY A 27 -26.63 3.99 5.02
C GLY A 27 -27.81 3.03 4.93
N TYR A 28 -28.10 2.55 3.73
CA TYR A 28 -29.22 1.63 3.54
C TYR A 28 -28.94 0.22 4.04
N ILE A 29 -27.79 -0.37 3.71
CA ILE A 29 -27.45 -1.75 4.09
C ILE A 29 -27.12 -1.85 5.59
N VAL A 30 -26.27 -0.95 6.09
CA VAL A 30 -25.74 -1.02 7.46
C VAL A 30 -26.64 -0.30 8.44
N ASP A 31 -27.08 0.93 8.15
CA ASP A 31 -27.81 1.72 9.15
C ASP A 31 -29.32 1.39 9.15
N ASP A 32 -29.95 1.31 7.98
CA ASP A 32 -31.40 1.09 7.86
C ASP A 32 -31.80 -0.37 8.01
N LEU A 33 -31.11 -1.28 7.31
CA LEU A 33 -31.39 -2.73 7.38
C LEU A 33 -30.62 -3.45 8.48
N ASN A 34 -29.68 -2.76 9.15
CA ASN A 34 -28.86 -3.31 10.23
C ASN A 34 -28.11 -4.60 9.80
N LEU A 35 -27.65 -4.63 8.54
CA LEU A 35 -26.82 -5.72 8.02
C LEU A 35 -25.32 -5.44 8.31
N PRO A 36 -24.48 -6.49 8.42
CA PRO A 36 -23.04 -6.31 8.59
C PRO A 36 -22.37 -5.54 7.43
N GLU A 37 -21.31 -4.78 7.73
CA GLU A 37 -20.51 -4.07 6.72
C GLU A 37 -19.90 -5.01 5.65
N ASN A 38 -19.72 -6.29 5.96
CA ASN A 38 -19.18 -7.31 5.07
C ASN A 38 -20.26 -8.21 4.44
N SER A 39 -21.50 -7.71 4.35
CA SER A 39 -22.61 -8.46 3.75
C SER A 39 -22.30 -8.86 2.31
N THR A 40 -22.50 -10.13 1.98
CA THR A 40 -22.34 -10.65 0.61
C THR A 40 -23.60 -10.37 -0.22
N VAL A 41 -23.47 -10.47 -1.55
CA VAL A 41 -24.62 -10.37 -2.46
C VAL A 41 -25.72 -11.38 -2.09
N ASP A 42 -25.35 -12.61 -1.76
CA ASP A 42 -26.29 -13.65 -1.31
C ASP A 42 -27.02 -13.28 -0.02
N MET A 43 -26.33 -12.65 0.95
CA MET A 43 -26.97 -12.17 2.19
C MET A 43 -28.00 -11.07 1.89
N ILE A 44 -27.66 -10.15 0.98
CA ILE A 44 -28.57 -9.08 0.58
C ILE A 44 -29.76 -9.67 -0.21
N ALA A 45 -29.55 -10.72 -1.01
CA ALA A 45 -30.62 -11.44 -1.70
C ALA A 45 -31.61 -12.12 -0.72
N GLN A 46 -31.09 -12.83 0.28
CA GLN A 46 -31.91 -13.42 1.35
C GLN A 46 -32.69 -12.35 2.12
N GLU A 47 -32.04 -11.22 2.39
CA GLU A 47 -32.68 -10.10 3.06
C GLU A 47 -33.77 -9.45 2.19
N ALA A 48 -33.56 -9.36 0.87
CA ALA A 48 -34.55 -8.88 -0.08
C ALA A 48 -35.82 -9.76 -0.03
N GLU A 49 -35.67 -11.08 -0.08
CA GLU A 49 -36.79 -12.02 0.04
C GLU A 49 -37.52 -11.85 1.38
N ARG A 50 -36.77 -11.72 2.47
CA ARG A 50 -37.32 -11.56 3.82
C ARG A 50 -38.13 -10.27 3.94
N VAL A 51 -37.57 -9.14 3.54
CA VAL A 51 -38.20 -7.81 3.61
C VAL A 51 -39.44 -7.75 2.70
N CYS A 52 -39.35 -8.25 1.47
CA CYS A 52 -40.47 -8.27 0.53
C CYS A 52 -41.61 -9.20 0.96
N GLY A 53 -41.33 -10.21 1.80
CA GLY A 53 -42.34 -11.10 2.37
C GLY A 53 -43.07 -10.55 3.60
N MET A 54 -42.63 -9.42 4.16
CA MET A 54 -43.22 -8.82 5.36
C MET A 54 -44.34 -7.84 5.05
N THR A 55 -45.30 -7.73 5.97
CA THR A 55 -46.29 -6.63 5.93
C THR A 55 -45.66 -5.33 6.42
N LEU A 56 -46.26 -4.19 6.05
CA LEU A 56 -45.78 -2.88 6.50
C LEU A 56 -45.72 -2.76 8.04
N ASP A 57 -46.66 -3.35 8.77
CA ASP A 57 -46.66 -3.31 10.24
C ASP A 57 -45.52 -4.14 10.84
N GLN A 58 -45.19 -5.29 10.24
CA GLN A 58 -44.04 -6.10 10.62
C GLN A 58 -42.72 -5.35 10.35
N LEU A 59 -42.60 -4.69 9.19
CA LEU A 59 -41.42 -3.89 8.87
C LEU A 59 -41.24 -2.72 9.84
N LYS A 60 -42.31 -2.00 10.19
CA LYS A 60 -42.24 -0.91 11.19
C LYS A 60 -41.82 -1.41 12.57
N ALA A 61 -42.29 -2.60 12.96
CA ALA A 61 -41.92 -3.22 14.23
C ALA A 61 -40.45 -3.68 14.23
N GLN A 62 -39.96 -4.20 13.10
CA GLN A 62 -38.59 -4.69 12.95
C GLN A 62 -37.57 -3.56 12.80
N TYR A 63 -37.94 -2.48 12.11
CA TYR A 63 -37.09 -1.33 11.78
C TYR A 63 -37.66 -0.02 12.33
N PRO A 64 -37.75 0.13 13.66
CA PRO A 64 -38.40 1.29 14.26
C PRO A 64 -37.68 2.61 13.95
N SER A 65 -36.35 2.59 13.82
CA SER A 65 -35.53 3.77 13.49
C SER A 65 -35.80 4.28 12.07
N SER A 66 -36.17 3.40 11.15
CA SER A 66 -36.37 3.71 9.72
C SER A 66 -37.84 3.57 9.30
N ALA A 67 -38.78 3.53 10.26
CA ALA A 67 -40.21 3.31 10.07
C ALA A 67 -40.90 4.27 9.07
N LYS A 68 -40.30 5.43 8.81
CA LYS A 68 -40.78 6.40 7.81
C LYS A 68 -40.54 5.93 6.36
N TYR A 69 -39.55 5.09 6.13
CA TYR A 69 -39.07 4.71 4.80
C TYR A 69 -39.24 3.20 4.50
N VAL A 70 -39.82 2.43 5.43
CA VAL A 70 -40.00 0.98 5.29
C VAL A 70 -40.89 0.56 4.12
N ASP A 71 -41.72 1.46 3.61
CA ASP A 71 -42.51 1.23 2.39
C ASP A 71 -41.63 1.07 1.15
N SER A 72 -40.45 1.69 1.16
CA SER A 72 -39.46 1.55 0.09
C SER A 72 -38.50 0.38 0.29
N PHE A 73 -38.57 -0.35 1.42
CA PHE A 73 -37.54 -1.31 1.78
C PHE A 73 -37.42 -2.47 0.79
N CYS A 74 -38.53 -3.04 0.37
CA CYS A 74 -38.51 -4.13 -0.63
C CYS A 74 -37.85 -3.67 -1.94
N LEU A 75 -38.25 -2.51 -2.47
CA LEU A 75 -37.69 -1.98 -3.71
C LEU A 75 -36.19 -1.65 -3.57
N GLY A 76 -35.79 -1.00 -2.48
CA GLY A 76 -34.40 -0.59 -2.27
C GLY A 76 -33.47 -1.78 -2.08
N THR A 77 -33.88 -2.82 -1.35
CA THR A 77 -33.05 -4.01 -1.12
C THR A 77 -32.88 -4.81 -2.40
N VAL A 78 -33.96 -5.01 -3.17
CA VAL A 78 -33.90 -5.65 -4.50
C VAL A 78 -33.01 -4.85 -5.45
N TYR A 79 -33.15 -3.51 -5.46
CA TYR A 79 -32.32 -2.66 -6.31
C TYR A 79 -30.83 -2.81 -6.00
N ILE A 80 -30.44 -2.78 -4.72
CA ILE A 80 -29.02 -2.93 -4.33
C ILE A 80 -28.51 -4.33 -4.68
N GLN A 81 -29.28 -5.38 -4.38
CA GLN A 81 -28.90 -6.75 -4.77
C GLN A 81 -28.71 -6.85 -6.29
N THR A 82 -29.68 -6.36 -7.07
CA THR A 82 -29.68 -6.46 -8.53
C THR A 82 -28.52 -5.69 -9.16
N ILE A 83 -28.23 -4.46 -8.69
CA ILE A 83 -27.13 -3.67 -9.26
C ILE A 83 -25.77 -4.27 -8.90
N LEU A 84 -25.61 -4.86 -7.71
CA LEU A 84 -24.37 -5.54 -7.33
C LEU A 84 -24.17 -6.81 -8.17
N GLU A 85 -25.17 -7.67 -8.25
CA GLU A 85 -25.07 -8.96 -8.93
C GLU A 85 -25.00 -8.81 -10.45
N TYR A 86 -26.02 -8.16 -11.04
CA TYR A 86 -26.19 -8.12 -12.49
C TYR A 86 -25.62 -6.85 -13.13
N GLY A 87 -25.55 -5.75 -12.37
CA GLY A 87 -24.99 -4.50 -12.86
C GLY A 87 -23.46 -4.48 -12.82
N TYR A 88 -22.89 -4.81 -11.66
CA TYR A 88 -21.45 -4.78 -11.42
C TYR A 88 -20.77 -6.14 -11.49
N GLY A 89 -21.53 -7.24 -11.52
CA GLY A 89 -20.98 -8.59 -11.71
C GLY A 89 -20.43 -9.23 -10.43
N PHE A 90 -20.78 -8.73 -9.25
CA PHE A 90 -20.40 -9.37 -7.99
C PHE A 90 -21.09 -10.74 -7.88
N GLY A 91 -20.33 -11.79 -7.52
CA GLY A 91 -20.86 -13.16 -7.44
C GLY A 91 -21.01 -13.89 -8.79
N ALA A 92 -20.61 -13.27 -9.91
CA ALA A 92 -20.56 -13.96 -11.19
C ALA A 92 -19.54 -15.12 -11.17
N PRO A 93 -19.76 -16.23 -11.90
CA PRO A 93 -18.83 -17.34 -11.94
C PRO A 93 -17.41 -16.90 -12.34
N GLY A 94 -16.43 -17.15 -11.48
CA GLY A 94 -15.03 -16.75 -11.69
C GLY A 94 -14.67 -15.32 -11.26
N SER A 95 -15.59 -14.60 -10.59
CA SER A 95 -15.31 -13.33 -9.94
C SER A 95 -14.90 -13.54 -8.48
N ASP A 96 -13.68 -13.13 -8.12
CA ASP A 96 -13.22 -13.08 -6.73
C ASP A 96 -13.44 -11.69 -6.09
N ALA A 97 -14.13 -10.78 -6.80
CA ALA A 97 -14.41 -9.43 -6.32
C ALA A 97 -15.34 -9.42 -5.10
N THR A 98 -14.95 -8.62 -4.10
CA THR A 98 -15.66 -8.43 -2.83
C THR A 98 -16.11 -6.98 -2.68
N VAL A 99 -17.21 -6.76 -1.95
CA VAL A 99 -17.71 -5.43 -1.62
C VAL A 99 -17.81 -5.29 -0.10
N THR A 100 -17.40 -4.15 0.44
CA THR A 100 -17.55 -3.80 1.86
C THR A 100 -18.28 -2.47 1.97
N PHE A 101 -19.28 -2.40 2.85
CA PHE A 101 -20.09 -1.22 3.06
C PHE A 101 -19.47 -0.36 4.18
N LYS A 102 -18.89 0.80 3.83
CA LYS A 102 -18.27 1.70 4.80
C LYS A 102 -18.57 3.17 4.54
N GLY A 103 -19.03 3.84 5.59
CA GLY A 103 -19.26 5.28 5.60
C GLY A 103 -18.01 6.06 6.04
N THR A 104 -17.13 5.46 6.83
CA THR A 104 -15.90 6.08 7.31
C THR A 104 -14.70 5.14 7.25
N ILE A 105 -13.52 5.71 7.03
CA ILE A 105 -12.21 5.04 7.14
C ILE A 105 -11.32 5.97 7.97
N ASP A 106 -10.72 5.45 9.04
CA ASP A 106 -9.89 6.22 9.97
C ASP A 106 -10.54 7.53 10.45
N ASN A 107 -11.80 7.44 10.89
CA ASN A 107 -12.66 8.56 11.33
C ASN A 107 -12.89 9.64 10.26
N THR A 108 -12.61 9.35 8.99
CA THR A 108 -12.85 10.25 7.87
C THR A 108 -13.98 9.70 7.02
N GLU A 109 -14.98 10.53 6.72
CA GLU A 109 -16.06 10.15 5.82
C GLU A 109 -15.50 9.79 4.44
N VAL A 110 -15.87 8.61 3.95
CA VAL A 110 -15.49 8.20 2.60
C VAL A 110 -16.30 9.05 1.63
N GLY A 111 -15.63 9.70 0.68
CA GLY A 111 -16.28 10.65 -0.21
C GLY A 111 -15.33 11.23 -1.24
N TRP A 112 -15.90 11.77 -2.32
CA TRP A 112 -15.15 12.47 -3.35
C TRP A 112 -14.59 13.82 -2.84
N ALA A 113 -15.19 14.39 -1.80
CA ALA A 113 -14.84 15.72 -1.28
C ALA A 113 -13.38 15.82 -0.81
N LEU A 114 -12.88 14.81 -0.10
CA LEU A 114 -11.48 14.80 0.35
C LEU A 114 -10.52 14.72 -0.85
N GLY A 115 -10.79 13.84 -1.81
CA GLY A 115 -9.98 13.73 -3.02
C GLY A 115 -9.98 15.02 -3.83
N MET A 116 -11.13 15.69 -3.92
CA MET A 116 -11.25 17.00 -4.55
C MET A 116 -10.40 18.05 -3.82
N LEU A 117 -10.49 18.14 -2.49
CA LEU A 117 -9.67 19.06 -1.70
C LEU A 117 -8.18 18.81 -1.95
N LEU A 118 -7.73 17.56 -1.83
CA LEU A 118 -6.33 17.16 -2.02
C LEU A 118 -5.80 17.49 -3.42
N ASN A 119 -6.67 17.39 -4.43
CA ASN A 119 -6.37 17.79 -5.80
C ASN A 119 -6.19 19.32 -5.90
N GLU A 120 -7.11 20.10 -5.33
CA GLU A 120 -7.07 21.57 -5.38
C GLU A 120 -5.86 22.15 -4.63
N ILE A 121 -5.49 21.57 -3.48
CA ILE A 121 -4.31 22.03 -2.73
C ILE A 121 -2.99 21.47 -3.27
N HIS A 122 -3.03 20.74 -4.39
CA HIS A 122 -1.87 20.07 -5.02
C HIS A 122 -1.07 19.21 -4.02
N TYR A 123 -1.76 18.60 -3.07
CA TYR A 123 -1.13 17.75 -2.06
C TYR A 123 -0.79 16.37 -2.61
N MET A 124 -1.58 15.88 -3.57
CA MET A 124 -1.24 14.69 -4.35
C MET A 124 -0.23 15.07 -5.42
N SER A 125 1.05 14.75 -5.18
CA SER A 125 2.09 14.89 -6.20
C SER A 125 1.96 13.77 -7.24
N TRP A 126 1.98 14.14 -8.52
CA TRP A 126 2.10 13.18 -9.63
C TRP A 126 3.55 12.67 -9.80
N GLU A 127 4.51 13.42 -9.25
CA GLU A 127 5.89 12.97 -9.09
C GLU A 127 6.02 12.21 -7.77
N ILE A 128 6.54 11.00 -7.83
CA ILE A 128 6.99 10.30 -6.63
C ILE A 128 8.15 11.14 -6.08
N GLN A 129 7.92 11.92 -5.03
CA GLN A 129 9.03 12.44 -4.25
C GLN A 129 9.83 11.23 -3.79
N GLN A 130 11.08 11.13 -4.24
CA GLN A 130 12.07 10.14 -3.79
C GLN A 130 12.45 10.33 -2.31
N SER A 131 11.50 10.70 -1.45
CA SER A 131 11.69 10.81 -0.01
C SER A 131 11.96 9.45 0.64
N CYS A 132 11.73 8.34 -0.08
CA CYS A 132 12.16 7.00 0.31
C CYS A 132 13.46 6.54 -0.40
N SER A 133 14.27 7.45 -0.96
CA SER A 133 15.66 7.14 -1.27
C SER A 133 16.43 7.04 0.04
N ASN A 134 16.50 5.81 0.56
CA ASN A 134 17.39 5.35 1.60
C ASN A 134 18.65 6.23 1.73
N ASP A 135 18.82 6.84 2.90
CA ASP A 135 20.06 7.53 3.34
C ASP A 135 21.28 6.58 3.42
N ASN A 136 21.12 5.32 2.97
CA ASN A 136 22.18 4.35 2.71
C ASN A 136 23.23 4.86 1.71
N SER A 137 22.91 5.83 0.86
CA SER A 137 23.88 6.45 -0.05
C SER A 137 24.91 7.33 0.68
N LYS A 138 24.53 7.98 1.79
CA LYS A 138 25.45 8.76 2.62
C LYS A 138 26.24 7.88 3.57
N VAL A 139 25.61 6.85 4.15
CA VAL A 139 26.27 5.85 5.02
C VAL A 139 27.32 5.05 4.22
N SER A 140 26.99 4.60 3.01
CA SER A 140 27.94 3.86 2.15
C SER A 140 29.13 4.70 1.71
N LYS A 141 28.92 5.98 1.36
CA LYS A 141 30.03 6.91 1.06
C LYS A 141 30.93 7.14 2.27
N ARG A 142 30.36 7.38 3.46
CA ARG A 142 31.13 7.61 4.69
C ARG A 142 31.95 6.38 5.11
N TYR A 143 31.44 5.17 4.91
CA TYR A 143 32.16 3.92 5.19
C TYR A 143 33.32 3.67 4.19
N ARG A 144 33.07 3.94 2.91
CA ARG A 144 34.10 3.82 1.85
C ARG A 144 35.24 4.83 2.05
N ASP A 145 34.93 6.06 2.41
CA ASP A 145 35.96 7.09 2.59
C ASP A 145 36.81 6.81 3.85
N ALA A 146 36.19 6.28 4.92
CA ALA A 146 36.90 5.86 6.13
C ALA A 146 37.83 4.65 5.90
N THR A 147 37.42 3.68 5.09
CA THR A 147 38.24 2.49 4.77
C THR A 147 39.49 2.84 3.95
N ILE A 148 39.39 3.77 3.00
CA ILE A 148 40.53 4.25 2.21
C ILE A 148 41.55 4.97 3.12
N ALA A 149 41.09 5.82 4.04
CA ALA A 149 41.97 6.54 4.95
C ALA A 149 42.77 5.58 5.86
N LEU A 150 42.11 4.55 6.40
CA LEU A 150 42.76 3.54 7.24
C LEU A 150 43.81 2.71 6.46
N ALA A 151 43.51 2.31 5.22
CA ALA A 151 44.43 1.59 4.37
C ALA A 151 45.69 2.43 4.02
N ALA A 152 45.50 3.72 3.75
CA ALA A 152 46.62 4.64 3.49
C ALA A 152 47.53 4.77 4.72
N LEU A 153 46.98 4.96 5.92
CA LEU A 153 47.75 5.04 7.16
C LEU A 153 48.54 3.75 7.44
N ALA A 154 47.92 2.59 7.23
CA ALA A 154 48.59 1.30 7.39
C ALA A 154 49.77 1.13 6.41
N SER A 155 49.59 1.56 5.14
CA SER A 155 50.65 1.49 4.14
C SER A 155 51.86 2.37 4.50
N ILE A 156 51.61 3.59 5.00
CA ILE A 156 52.66 4.51 5.43
C ILE A 156 53.42 3.92 6.62
N LEU A 157 52.71 3.36 7.61
CA LEU A 157 53.33 2.70 8.76
C LEU A 157 54.24 1.54 8.32
N LEU A 158 53.78 0.68 7.41
CA LEU A 158 54.59 -0.42 6.87
C LEU A 158 55.83 0.09 6.14
N CYS A 159 55.69 1.13 5.29
CA CYS A 159 56.84 1.74 4.62
C CYS A 159 57.85 2.32 5.61
N THR A 160 57.39 2.96 6.70
CA THR A 160 58.29 3.51 7.72
C THR A 160 59.01 2.40 8.48
N ILE A 161 58.32 1.30 8.81
CA ILE A 161 58.92 0.13 9.46
C ILE A 161 59.98 -0.50 8.55
N VAL A 162 59.66 -0.75 7.28
CA VAL A 162 60.60 -1.28 6.30
C VAL A 162 61.81 -0.36 6.14
N TRP A 163 61.60 0.95 6.08
CA TRP A 163 62.69 1.92 6.00
C TRP A 163 63.58 1.91 7.25
N LEU A 164 62.98 1.79 8.46
CA LEU A 164 63.74 1.66 9.71
C LEU A 164 64.52 0.34 9.77
N CYS A 165 63.93 -0.78 9.33
CA CYS A 165 64.63 -2.07 9.23
C CYS A 165 65.79 -2.01 8.23
N TYR A 166 65.58 -1.40 7.05
CA TYR A 166 66.64 -1.20 6.06
C TYR A 166 67.77 -0.34 6.64
N LYS A 167 67.43 0.76 7.32
CA LYS A 167 68.40 1.64 7.96
C LYS A 167 69.16 0.93 9.09
N ALA A 168 68.49 0.13 9.92
CA ALA A 168 69.12 -0.67 10.97
C ALA A 168 70.08 -1.73 10.39
N ASN A 169 69.66 -2.44 9.34
CA ASN A 169 70.49 -3.43 8.66
C ASN A 169 71.72 -2.79 7.98
N SER A 170 71.55 -1.62 7.35
CA SER A 170 72.68 -0.88 6.77
C SER A 170 73.70 -0.41 7.82
N ARG A 171 73.23 -0.02 9.02
CA ARG A 171 74.11 0.32 10.16
C ARG A 171 74.86 -0.91 10.68
N GLN A 172 74.20 -2.07 10.75
CA GLN A 172 74.82 -3.32 11.17
C GLN A 172 75.89 -3.80 10.16
N SER A 173 75.62 -3.71 8.85
CA SER A 173 76.61 -4.01 7.80
C SER A 173 77.81 -3.03 7.81
N SER A 174 77.57 -1.74 8.10
CA SER A 174 78.64 -0.74 8.28
C SER A 174 79.49 -0.97 9.54
N ASN A 175 78.88 -1.46 10.63
CA ASN A 175 79.61 -1.79 11.87
C ASN A 175 80.43 -3.08 11.73
N TYR A 176 79.87 -4.12 11.08
CA TYR A 176 80.59 -5.37 10.79
C TYR A 176 81.83 -5.14 9.90
N SER A 177 81.73 -4.24 8.93
CA SER A 177 82.87 -3.85 8.07
C SER A 177 83.94 -3.03 8.81
N ARG A 178 83.58 -2.37 9.91
CA ARG A 178 84.52 -1.62 10.77
C ARG A 178 85.24 -2.52 11.77
N GLU A 179 84.59 -3.56 12.27
CA GLU A 179 85.23 -4.56 13.15
C GLU A 179 86.25 -5.44 12.38
N LEU A 180 85.96 -5.84 11.13
CA LEU A 180 86.90 -6.58 10.29
C LEU A 180 88.16 -5.80 9.87
N MET A 181 88.15 -4.46 9.96
CA MET A 181 89.33 -3.61 9.72
C MET A 181 90.06 -3.22 11.02
N ALA A 182 89.58 -3.68 12.18
CA ALA A 182 90.21 -3.46 13.48
C ALA A 182 91.05 -4.67 13.96
N GLU A 183 90.96 -5.82 13.29
CA GLU A 183 91.75 -7.04 13.57
C GLU A 183 92.77 -7.39 12.45
N GLY A 184 93.11 -6.42 11.59
CA GLY A 184 94.14 -6.55 10.54
C GLY A 184 95.39 -5.74 10.84
#